data_AF-A0A535KPX8-F1
#
_entry.id   AF-A0A535KPX8-F1
#
_cell.length_a   1.000
_cell.length_b   1.000
_cell.length_c   1.000
_cell.angle_alpha   90.00
_cell.angle_beta   90.00
_cell.angle_gamma   90.00
#
_symmetry.space_group_name_H-M   'P 1'
#
loop_
_entity.id
_entity.type
_entity.pdbx_description
1 polymer ?
#
loop_
_entity_poly.entity_id
_entity_poly.type
_entity_poly.pdbx_seq_one_letter_code
_entity_poly.pdbx_strand_id
1 'polypeptide(L)'
;MRSDEIIARPGARLRPRARRVEAIASGTEGESSVGEMRKVYRGRDIEVSFDLDICIHIGECLRGERNVFKLDRRPWALPDAGEADEVARVVELCPSGALLYKRMDGGQEERCDRPTRMTPIRDGPLLVTGEIEVKREDGTVETLPRATLCRCGQSEHKPFCDNQHLAIKFRAPGSPF
;
A
#
# COMPACT_ATOMS: atom_id res chain seq x y z
N MET A 1 -8.21 18.07 54.50
CA MET A 1 -6.83 18.57 54.37
C MET A 1 -6.47 18.41 52.91
N ARG A 2 -6.62 19.49 52.14
CA ARG A 2 -5.52 20.31 51.58
C ARG A 2 -4.70 19.52 50.56
N SER A 3 -4.35 20.00 49.39
CA SER A 3 -4.63 21.21 48.62
C SER A 3 -3.89 20.98 47.31
N ASP A 4 -4.34 21.65 46.27
CA ASP A 4 -3.62 21.94 45.03
C ASP A 4 -2.10 22.13 45.22
N GLU A 5 -1.31 21.66 44.26
CA GLU A 5 -0.16 22.46 43.84
C GLU A 5 0.14 22.29 42.35
N ILE A 6 -0.60 23.09 41.58
CA ILE A 6 -0.18 23.67 40.32
C ILE A 6 1.06 24.52 40.60
N ILE A 7 2.21 24.15 40.03
CA ILE A 7 3.37 25.05 39.95
C ILE A 7 3.50 25.56 38.51
N ALA A 8 2.97 26.76 38.30
CA ALA A 8 3.24 27.61 37.15
C ALA A 8 4.48 28.46 37.42
N ARG A 9 5.43 28.55 36.47
CA ARG A 9 6.45 29.61 36.43
C ARG A 9 6.93 29.91 34.99
N PRO A 10 7.44 31.13 34.74
CA PRO A 10 6.92 32.03 33.70
C PRO A 10 7.87 32.25 32.52
N GLY A 11 7.38 32.83 31.42
CA GLY A 11 8.27 33.42 30.42
C GLY A 11 7.68 33.59 29.02
N ALA A 12 6.56 34.30 28.91
CA ALA A 12 6.10 34.76 27.60
C ALA A 12 7.09 35.79 27.02
N ARG A 13 7.64 35.49 25.83
CA ARG A 13 8.16 36.51 24.92
C ARG A 13 7.45 36.35 23.59
N LEU A 14 6.51 37.26 23.33
CA LEU A 14 5.89 37.46 22.02
C LEU A 14 6.99 37.76 20.99
N ARG A 15 7.00 36.99 19.89
CA ARG A 15 7.75 37.34 18.69
C ARG A 15 6.84 38.14 17.74
N PRO A 16 7.38 39.14 17.02
CA PRO A 16 6.59 40.11 16.27
C PRO A 16 5.94 39.50 15.02
N ARG A 17 4.74 39.97 14.70
CA ARG A 17 4.00 39.65 13.48
C ARG A 17 4.79 40.08 12.25
N ALA A 18 5.23 39.12 11.44
CA ALA A 18 5.72 39.39 10.09
C ALA A 18 4.52 39.53 9.14
N ARG A 19 4.56 40.59 8.32
CA ARG A 19 3.51 41.03 7.39
C ARG A 19 3.23 39.99 6.30
N ARG A 20 1.94 39.89 5.97
CA ARG A 20 1.36 39.22 4.81
C ARG A 20 1.97 39.80 3.53
N VAL A 21 2.61 38.96 2.73
CA VAL A 21 2.93 39.22 1.32
C VAL A 21 2.10 38.20 0.54
N GLU A 22 1.12 38.71 -0.21
CA GLU A 22 0.34 37.90 -1.15
C GLU A 22 1.21 37.61 -2.37
N ALA A 23 1.44 36.32 -2.63
CA ALA A 23 2.04 35.85 -3.87
C ALA A 23 0.99 34.98 -4.59
N ILE A 24 0.52 35.52 -5.71
CA ILE A 24 -0.30 34.86 -6.72
C ILE A 24 0.59 33.95 -7.60
N ALA A 25 0.34 32.65 -7.63
CA ALA A 25 0.82 31.68 -8.64
C ALA A 25 0.08 30.35 -8.41
N SER A 26 -0.98 30.05 -9.17
CA SER A 26 -0.96 29.22 -10.39
C SER A 26 -0.49 27.77 -10.19
N GLY A 27 -1.46 26.87 -10.03
CA GLY A 27 -1.46 25.51 -10.55
C GLY A 27 -0.41 24.52 -10.03
N THR A 28 -0.83 23.65 -9.11
CA THR A 28 -0.94 22.19 -9.28
C THR A 28 -1.55 21.65 -7.99
N GLU A 29 -2.78 21.19 -8.03
CA GLU A 29 -3.47 20.55 -6.90
C GLU A 29 -2.76 19.24 -6.57
N GLY A 30 -1.91 19.30 -5.56
CA GLY A 30 -1.41 18.16 -4.81
C GLY A 30 -1.93 18.26 -3.38
N GLU A 31 -3.24 18.14 -3.20
CA GLU A 31 -3.85 18.04 -1.86
C GLU A 31 -3.99 16.57 -1.50
N SER A 32 -2.94 16.04 -0.88
CA SER A 32 -2.97 14.74 -0.20
C SER A 32 -3.86 14.86 1.04
N SER A 33 -5.10 14.38 0.91
CA SER A 33 -5.98 14.11 2.04
C SER A 33 -5.43 12.93 2.85
N VAL A 34 -5.45 13.08 4.17
CA VAL A 34 -5.27 11.97 5.11
C VAL A 34 -6.45 11.02 4.88
N GLY A 35 -6.22 9.88 4.22
CA GLY A 35 -7.27 8.88 3.98
C GLY A 35 -7.15 8.00 2.74
N GLU A 36 -6.22 8.25 1.81
CA GLU A 36 -6.01 7.32 0.68
C GLU A 36 -4.93 6.28 1.03
N MET A 37 -5.35 5.14 1.61
CA MET A 37 -4.46 3.97 1.87
C MET A 37 -3.80 3.46 0.59
N ARG A 38 -4.54 3.53 -0.54
CA ARG A 38 -4.09 3.13 -1.86
C ARG A 38 -3.75 4.35 -2.71
N LYS A 39 -2.45 4.55 -2.96
CA LYS A 39 -1.93 5.62 -3.81
C LYS A 39 -2.02 5.25 -5.28
N VAL A 40 -2.50 6.18 -6.10
CA VAL A 40 -2.65 5.99 -7.55
C VAL A 40 -1.56 6.74 -8.31
N TYR A 41 -0.94 6.06 -9.27
CA TYR A 41 0.07 6.59 -10.19
C TYR A 41 -0.49 6.45 -11.61
N ARG A 42 -0.85 7.59 -12.21
CA ARG A 42 -1.45 7.63 -13.55
C ARG A 42 -0.34 7.76 -14.60
N GLY A 43 -0.31 6.84 -15.57
CA GLY A 43 0.41 7.00 -16.83
C GLY A 43 -0.57 7.26 -17.98
N ARG A 44 -0.05 7.25 -19.22
CA ARG A 44 -0.85 7.44 -20.45
C ARG A 44 -1.73 6.23 -20.75
N ASP A 45 -1.13 5.04 -20.78
CA ASP A 45 -1.78 3.80 -21.24
C ASP A 45 -2.20 2.88 -20.08
N ILE A 46 -1.64 3.11 -18.88
CA ILE A 46 -1.89 2.30 -17.69
C ILE A 46 -1.81 3.15 -16.42
N GLU A 47 -2.73 2.87 -15.50
CA GLU A 47 -2.72 3.38 -14.13
C GLU A 47 -2.27 2.26 -13.19
N VAL A 48 -1.37 2.57 -12.26
CA VAL A 48 -0.89 1.63 -11.23
C VAL A 48 -1.31 2.16 -9.87
N SER A 49 -1.90 1.31 -9.03
CA SER A 49 -2.21 1.64 -7.65
C SER A 49 -1.36 0.84 -6.68
N PHE A 50 -1.00 1.43 -5.54
CA PHE A 50 -0.18 0.81 -4.51
C PHE A 50 -0.70 1.10 -3.11
N ASP A 51 -0.88 0.05 -2.33
CA ASP A 51 -1.20 0.13 -0.90
C ASP A 51 -0.04 -0.44 -0.07
N LEU A 52 0.51 0.39 0.82
CA LEU A 52 1.65 0.00 1.65
C LEU A 52 1.25 -0.99 2.76
N ASP A 53 0.03 -0.88 3.27
CA ASP A 53 -0.43 -1.70 4.40
C ASP A 53 -0.67 -3.15 3.98
N ILE A 54 -0.94 -3.38 2.69
CA ILE A 54 -1.07 -4.71 2.08
C ILE A 54 0.29 -5.31 1.68
N CYS A 55 1.33 -4.48 1.49
CA CYS A 55 2.58 -4.93 0.87
C CYS A 55 3.42 -5.84 1.78
N ILE A 56 3.70 -7.07 1.32
CA ILE A 56 4.62 -8.00 2.01
C ILE A 56 6.10 -7.81 1.62
N HIS A 57 6.45 -6.75 0.88
CA HIS A 57 7.83 -6.45 0.46
C HIS A 57 8.59 -7.58 -0.24
N ILE A 58 7.90 -8.50 -0.95
CA ILE A 58 8.54 -9.63 -1.65
C ILE A 58 9.50 -9.17 -2.75
N GLY A 59 9.27 -8.00 -3.35
CA GLY A 59 10.20 -7.33 -4.26
C GLY A 59 10.02 -7.64 -5.74
N GLU A 60 8.94 -8.31 -6.16
CA GLU A 60 8.67 -8.62 -7.57
C GLU A 60 8.60 -7.37 -8.45
N CYS A 61 8.00 -6.28 -7.97
CA CYS A 61 7.95 -5.01 -8.69
C CYS A 61 9.33 -4.43 -9.01
N LEU A 62 10.24 -4.44 -8.02
CA LEU A 62 11.61 -3.92 -8.17
C LEU A 62 12.49 -4.82 -9.02
N ARG A 63 12.17 -6.12 -9.12
CA ARG A 63 12.91 -7.07 -9.98
C ARG A 63 12.40 -7.06 -11.41
N GLY A 64 11.08 -6.98 -11.59
CA GLY A 64 10.40 -7.05 -12.87
C GLY A 64 10.57 -5.78 -13.70
N GLU A 65 10.31 -4.59 -13.13
CA GLU A 65 10.30 -3.34 -13.89
C GLU A 65 11.01 -2.20 -13.14
N ARG A 66 12.35 -2.19 -13.23
CA ARG A 66 13.22 -1.24 -12.51
C ARG A 66 13.09 0.20 -13.00
N ASN A 67 12.58 0.42 -14.20
CA ASN A 67 12.35 1.77 -14.71
C ASN A 67 11.03 2.34 -14.18
N VAL A 68 10.03 1.48 -14.00
CA VAL A 68 8.72 1.82 -13.44
C VAL A 68 8.77 1.94 -11.93
N PHE A 69 9.44 1.05 -11.20
CA PHE A 69 9.46 1.04 -9.73
C PHE A 69 10.86 1.34 -9.17
N LYS A 70 11.03 2.51 -8.51
CA LYS A 70 12.30 2.99 -7.95
C LYS A 70 12.13 3.58 -6.55
N LEU A 71 12.76 2.97 -5.54
CA LEU A 71 12.65 3.39 -4.13
C LEU A 71 13.29 4.76 -3.85
N ASP A 72 14.31 5.13 -4.61
CA ASP A 72 15.06 6.39 -4.51
C ASP A 72 14.43 7.53 -5.33
N ARG A 73 13.35 7.26 -6.07
CA ARG A 73 12.62 8.26 -6.86
C ARG A 73 11.33 8.69 -6.18
N ARG A 74 10.88 9.91 -6.48
CA ARG A 74 9.54 10.42 -6.19
C ARG A 74 8.94 11.00 -7.47
N PRO A 75 7.78 10.50 -7.96
CA PRO A 75 7.07 9.32 -7.48
C PRO A 75 7.90 8.04 -7.65
N TRP A 76 7.73 7.09 -6.74
CA TRP A 76 8.49 5.83 -6.77
C TRP A 76 8.03 4.94 -7.93
N ALA A 77 6.73 4.93 -8.22
CA ALA A 77 6.12 4.32 -9.39
C ALA A 77 5.91 5.36 -10.51
N LEU A 78 6.38 5.07 -11.72
CA LEU A 78 6.19 5.88 -12.92
C LEU A 78 5.75 4.97 -14.07
N PRO A 79 4.43 4.79 -14.29
CA PRO A 79 3.94 3.80 -15.26
C PRO A 79 4.43 4.04 -16.69
N ASP A 80 4.56 5.30 -17.11
CA ASP A 80 5.07 5.69 -18.44
C ASP A 80 6.56 5.34 -18.69
N ALA A 81 7.28 4.84 -17.67
CA ALA A 81 8.67 4.42 -17.82
C ALA A 81 8.82 2.96 -18.31
N GLY A 82 7.70 2.28 -18.58
CA GLY A 82 7.65 0.94 -19.17
C GLY A 82 6.46 0.81 -20.13
N GLU A 83 6.48 -0.24 -20.94
CA GLU A 83 5.34 -0.56 -21.82
C GLU A 83 4.19 -1.11 -21.00
N ALA A 84 2.95 -0.69 -21.30
CA ALA A 84 1.80 -0.97 -20.45
C ALA A 84 1.59 -2.47 -20.17
N ASP A 85 1.81 -3.33 -21.16
CA ASP A 85 1.66 -4.79 -21.03
C ASP A 85 2.70 -5.40 -20.08
N GLU A 86 3.92 -4.89 -20.11
CA GLU A 86 4.99 -5.34 -19.24
C GLU A 86 4.77 -4.82 -17.81
N VAL A 87 4.32 -3.57 -17.66
CA VAL A 87 3.90 -3.02 -16.36
C VAL A 87 2.78 -3.85 -15.75
N ALA A 88 1.75 -4.18 -16.53
CA ALA A 88 0.64 -5.04 -16.10
C ALA A 88 1.15 -6.42 -15.64
N ARG A 89 1.97 -7.09 -16.45
CA ARG A 89 2.57 -8.38 -16.13
C ARG A 89 3.34 -8.35 -14.80
N VAL A 90 4.15 -7.31 -14.57
CA VAL A 90 4.92 -7.18 -13.33
C VAL A 90 4.04 -6.86 -12.13
N VAL A 91 2.98 -6.08 -12.30
CA VAL A 91 2.00 -5.84 -11.23
C VAL A 91 1.33 -7.15 -10.83
N GLU A 92 0.92 -8.00 -11.78
CA GLU A 92 0.30 -9.31 -11.52
C GLU A 92 1.19 -10.24 -10.68
N LEU A 93 2.51 -10.15 -10.81
CA LEU A 93 3.45 -10.92 -9.98
C LEU A 93 3.41 -10.56 -8.49
N CYS A 94 2.79 -9.45 -8.08
CA CYS A 94 2.65 -9.07 -6.68
C CYS A 94 1.65 -9.99 -5.94
N PRO A 95 2.08 -10.98 -5.13
CA PRO A 95 1.17 -11.96 -4.54
C PRO A 95 0.22 -11.36 -3.50
N SER A 96 0.61 -10.22 -2.90
CA SER A 96 -0.17 -9.57 -1.86
C SER A 96 -1.39 -8.79 -2.37
N GLY A 97 -1.47 -8.48 -3.67
CA GLY A 97 -2.49 -7.54 -4.18
C GLY A 97 -2.24 -6.08 -3.78
N ALA A 98 -1.09 -5.77 -3.19
CA ALA A 98 -0.68 -4.41 -2.86
C ALA A 98 -0.57 -3.54 -4.13
N LEU A 99 -0.13 -4.14 -5.24
CA LEU A 99 -0.14 -3.50 -6.56
C LEU A 99 -1.33 -4.02 -7.38
N LEU A 100 -2.08 -3.08 -7.95
CA LEU A 100 -3.11 -3.34 -8.96
C LEU A 100 -2.92 -2.36 -10.11
N TYR A 101 -3.53 -2.64 -11.25
CA TYR A 101 -3.53 -1.72 -12.37
C TYR A 101 -4.92 -1.57 -12.97
N LYS A 102 -5.07 -0.53 -13.79
CA LYS A 102 -6.19 -0.33 -14.69
C LYS A 102 -5.66 0.06 -16.06
N ARG A 103 -6.17 -0.57 -17.12
CA ARG A 103 -5.81 -0.24 -18.50
C ARG A 103 -6.56 1.00 -18.96
N MET A 104 -5.82 1.97 -19.46
CA MET A 104 -6.35 3.22 -20.01
C MET A 104 -6.44 3.18 -21.54
N ASP A 105 -5.67 2.28 -22.16
CA ASP A 105 -5.62 2.03 -23.60
C ASP A 105 -6.61 0.96 -24.09
N GLY A 106 -7.43 0.41 -23.19
CA GLY A 106 -8.35 -0.70 -23.51
C GLY A 106 -7.69 -2.06 -23.61
N GLY A 107 -6.43 -2.20 -23.15
CA GLY A 107 -5.76 -3.47 -22.98
C GLY A 107 -6.46 -4.41 -22.00
N GLN A 108 -5.93 -5.62 -21.86
CA GLN A 108 -6.51 -6.61 -20.97
C GLN A 108 -6.33 -6.23 -19.49
N GLU A 109 -7.43 -6.26 -18.73
CA GLU A 109 -7.41 -6.15 -17.27
C GLU A 109 -7.03 -7.48 -16.61
N GLU A 110 -6.58 -7.41 -15.36
CA GLU A 110 -6.21 -8.59 -14.59
C GLU A 110 -7.39 -9.56 -14.48
N ARG A 111 -7.15 -10.82 -14.85
CA ARG A 111 -8.16 -11.87 -14.74
C ARG A 111 -8.12 -12.46 -13.33
N CYS A 112 -9.29 -12.58 -12.70
CA CYS A 112 -9.42 -13.31 -11.45
C CYS A 112 -9.37 -14.82 -11.71
N ASP A 113 -8.49 -15.53 -11.01
CA ASP A 113 -8.43 -16.99 -11.04
C ASP A 113 -9.74 -17.61 -10.51
N ARG A 114 -10.22 -18.65 -11.20
CA ARG A 114 -11.39 -19.43 -10.75
C ARG A 114 -11.10 -20.93 -10.82
N PRO A 115 -11.50 -21.73 -9.82
CA PRO A 115 -12.15 -21.29 -8.58
C PRO A 115 -11.20 -20.55 -7.65
N THR A 116 -11.75 -19.75 -6.71
CA THR A 116 -10.96 -19.12 -5.65
C THR A 116 -10.19 -20.18 -4.87
N ARG A 117 -8.88 -19.99 -4.75
CA ARG A 117 -7.95 -20.92 -4.09
C ARG A 117 -7.33 -20.26 -2.87
N MET A 118 -7.34 -20.98 -1.76
CA MET A 118 -6.64 -20.58 -0.53
C MET A 118 -5.53 -21.59 -0.24
N THR A 119 -4.29 -21.12 -0.10
CA THR A 119 -3.10 -21.94 0.08
C THR A 119 -2.34 -21.47 1.32
N PRO A 120 -2.25 -22.28 2.40
CA PRO A 120 -1.41 -21.93 3.54
C PRO A 120 0.06 -22.06 3.14
N ILE A 121 0.81 -20.96 3.25
CA ILE A 121 2.25 -20.96 3.05
C ILE A 121 2.92 -21.45 4.31
N ARG A 122 3.85 -22.41 4.20
CA ARG A 122 4.63 -22.94 5.32
C ARG A 122 5.24 -21.80 6.14
N ASP A 123 5.00 -21.84 7.46
CA ASP A 123 5.50 -20.82 8.41
C ASP A 123 5.10 -19.37 8.07
N GLY A 124 4.15 -19.18 7.16
CA GLY A 124 3.82 -17.89 6.58
C GLY A 124 2.32 -17.65 6.43
N PRO A 125 1.93 -16.72 5.54
CA PRO A 125 0.56 -16.25 5.40
C PRO A 125 -0.37 -17.28 4.74
N LEU A 126 -1.65 -16.93 4.65
CA LEU A 126 -2.60 -17.60 3.78
C LEU A 126 -2.61 -16.85 2.43
N LEU A 127 -2.09 -17.48 1.37
CA LEU A 127 -2.15 -16.95 0.02
C LEU A 127 -3.53 -17.25 -0.57
N VAL A 128 -4.23 -16.24 -1.06
CA VAL A 128 -5.53 -16.37 -1.69
C VAL A 128 -5.45 -15.85 -3.10
N THR A 129 -5.89 -16.63 -4.08
CA THR A 129 -6.04 -16.21 -5.48
C THR A 129 -7.48 -16.43 -5.94
N GLY A 130 -7.99 -15.50 -6.74
CA GLY A 130 -9.36 -15.43 -7.21
C GLY A 130 -10.08 -14.18 -6.73
N GLU A 131 -11.32 -14.03 -7.17
CA GLU A 131 -12.16 -12.87 -6.86
C GLU A 131 -12.58 -12.91 -5.38
N ILE A 132 -12.03 -12.00 -4.57
CA ILE A 132 -12.27 -11.95 -3.12
C ILE A 132 -12.61 -10.55 -2.63
N GLU A 133 -13.47 -10.49 -1.62
CA GLU A 133 -13.73 -9.29 -0.85
C GLU A 133 -13.06 -9.42 0.53
N VAL A 134 -12.27 -8.43 0.91
CA VAL A 134 -11.54 -8.40 2.18
C VAL A 134 -11.94 -7.13 2.93
N LYS A 135 -12.62 -7.32 4.06
CA LYS A 135 -13.01 -6.22 4.95
C LYS A 135 -11.94 -5.93 5.99
N ARG A 136 -11.52 -4.67 6.07
CA ARG A 136 -10.59 -4.12 7.07
C ARG A 136 -11.31 -3.75 8.37
N GLU A 137 -10.54 -3.52 9.44
CA GLU A 137 -11.07 -3.14 10.76
C GLU A 137 -11.76 -1.76 10.77
N ASP A 138 -11.30 -0.83 9.93
CA ASP A 138 -11.92 0.49 9.72
C ASP A 138 -13.25 0.44 8.95
N GLY A 139 -13.64 -0.74 8.45
CA GLY A 139 -14.84 -0.96 7.66
C GLY A 139 -14.63 -0.89 6.14
N THR A 140 -13.44 -0.50 5.67
CA THR A 140 -13.09 -0.48 4.24
C THR A 140 -13.15 -1.90 3.67
N VAL A 141 -13.69 -2.04 2.45
CA VAL A 141 -13.77 -3.31 1.72
C VAL A 141 -12.90 -3.23 0.47
N GLU A 142 -11.98 -4.18 0.34
CA GLU A 142 -11.11 -4.34 -0.82
C GLU A 142 -11.64 -5.49 -1.68
N THR A 143 -11.90 -5.24 -2.97
CA THR A 143 -12.15 -6.31 -3.95
C THR A 143 -10.85 -6.60 -4.69
N LEU A 144 -10.29 -7.79 -4.51
CA LEU A 144 -8.95 -8.14 -4.98
C LEU A 144 -8.97 -9.44 -5.80
N PRO A 145 -8.11 -9.57 -6.82
CA PRO A 145 -7.88 -10.84 -7.53
C PRO A 145 -6.93 -11.79 -6.78
N ARG A 146 -6.20 -11.27 -5.79
CA ARG A 146 -5.29 -12.02 -4.91
C ARG A 146 -4.97 -11.24 -3.64
N ALA A 147 -4.68 -11.94 -2.56
CA ALA A 147 -4.21 -11.35 -1.32
C ALA A 147 -3.36 -12.32 -0.51
N THR A 148 -2.50 -11.78 0.36
CA THR A 148 -1.83 -12.54 1.41
C THR A 148 -2.40 -12.15 2.76
N LEU A 149 -3.15 -13.06 3.39
CA LEU A 149 -3.83 -12.83 4.65
C LEU A 149 -3.01 -13.32 5.84
N CYS A 150 -3.15 -12.64 6.97
CA CYS A 150 -2.47 -12.99 8.21
C CYS A 150 -2.97 -14.35 8.72
N ARG A 151 -2.04 -15.28 8.92
CA ARG A 151 -2.30 -16.61 9.51
C ARG A 151 -1.72 -16.76 10.92
N CYS A 152 -0.74 -15.93 11.28
CA CYS A 152 -0.02 -16.02 12.56
C CYS A 152 -0.67 -15.24 13.72
N GLY A 153 -1.65 -14.39 13.42
CA GLY A 153 -2.35 -13.55 14.41
C GLY A 153 -1.63 -12.25 14.82
N GLN A 154 -0.37 -12.04 14.41
CA GLN A 154 0.46 -10.93 14.89
C GLN A 154 0.53 -9.71 13.96
N SER A 155 -0.10 -9.76 12.77
CA SER A 155 -0.08 -8.61 11.85
C SER A 155 -0.65 -7.35 12.50
N GLU A 156 -0.03 -6.20 12.25
CA GLU A 156 -0.50 -4.87 12.62
C GLU A 156 -1.46 -4.30 11.55
N HIS A 157 -1.52 -4.91 10.36
CA HIS A 157 -2.39 -4.52 9.24
C HIS A 157 -3.48 -5.57 8.94
N LYS A 158 -4.11 -6.10 9.98
CA LYS A 158 -5.16 -7.12 9.81
C LYS A 158 -6.27 -6.62 8.89
N PRO A 159 -6.80 -7.50 8.00
CA PRO A 159 -6.55 -8.94 7.90
C PRO A 159 -5.33 -9.34 7.05
N PHE A 160 -4.59 -8.39 6.48
CA PHE A 160 -3.44 -8.64 5.61
C PHE A 160 -2.21 -9.08 6.39
N CYS A 161 -1.29 -9.76 5.70
CA CYS A 161 0.02 -10.11 6.24
C CYS A 161 0.99 -8.94 6.05
N ASP A 162 1.76 -8.63 7.08
CA ASP A 162 2.80 -7.60 7.15
C ASP A 162 4.18 -8.19 7.51
N ASN A 163 4.32 -9.51 7.38
CA ASN A 163 5.50 -10.31 7.73
C ASN A 163 5.83 -10.47 9.22
N GLN A 164 4.96 -10.09 10.17
CA GLN A 164 5.20 -10.33 11.60
C GLN A 164 5.43 -11.81 11.95
N HIS A 165 4.94 -12.73 11.12
CA HIS A 165 5.20 -14.17 11.25
C HIS A 165 6.70 -14.52 11.23
N LEU A 166 7.54 -13.74 10.54
CA LEU A 166 9.00 -13.91 10.53
C LEU A 166 9.61 -13.55 11.88
N ALA A 167 9.19 -12.41 12.45
CA ALA A 167 9.71 -11.91 13.73
C ALA A 167 9.39 -12.86 14.89
N ILE A 168 8.14 -13.37 14.93
CA ILE A 168 7.72 -14.32 15.97
C ILE A 168 8.09 -15.78 15.67
N LYS A 169 8.78 -16.04 14.56
CA LYS A 169 9.18 -17.39 14.10
C LYS A 169 7.98 -18.36 14.09
N PHE A 170 6.87 -17.90 13.53
CA PHE A 170 5.65 -18.69 13.41
C PHE A 170 5.95 -20.04 12.74
N ARG A 171 5.40 -21.12 13.29
CA ARG A 171 5.55 -22.47 12.74
C ARG A 171 4.19 -23.07 12.48
N ALA A 172 3.94 -23.42 11.22
CA ALA A 172 2.75 -24.16 10.86
C ALA A 172 2.93 -24.82 9.47
N PRO A 173 2.40 -26.05 9.28
CA PRO A 173 2.39 -26.71 7.99
C PRO A 173 1.81 -25.82 6.87
N GLY A 174 2.28 -26.06 5.66
CA GLY A 174 1.87 -25.36 4.45
C GLY A 174 2.73 -25.71 3.25
N SER A 175 2.32 -25.20 2.09
CA SER A 175 3.05 -25.28 0.83
C SER A 175 4.27 -24.34 0.85
N PRO A 176 5.31 -24.63 0.06
CA PRO A 176 6.31 -23.62 -0.27
C PRO A 176 5.66 -22.38 -0.88
N PHE A 177 6.31 -21.23 -0.70
CA PHE A 177 5.94 -19.99 -1.40
C PHE A 177 6.43 -20.04 -2.84
#